data_AF-A0A950XRJ2-F1
#
_entry.id   AF-A0A950XRJ2-F1
#
_cell.length_a   1.000
_cell.length_b   1.000
_cell.length_c   1.000
_cell.angle_alpha   90.00
_cell.angle_beta   90.00
_cell.angle_gamma   90.00
#
_symmetry.space_group_name_H-M   'P 1'
#
loop_
_entity.id
_entity.type
_entity.pdbx_description
1 polymer ?
#
loop_
_entity_poly.entity_id
_entity_poly.type
_entity_poly.pdbx_seq_one_letter_code
_entity_poly.pdbx_strand_id
1 'polypeptide(L)' 'MSRLEAIVEDLRSLPPNKLDAAAAFVHRLKLMSEEERQAVLARTSGGLSTEEADEFNRIIEEGCERIDESGW' A
#
# COMPACT_ATOMS: atom_id res chain seq x y z
N MET A 1 18.36 -1.56 -18.61
CA MET A 1 18.22 -2.19 -17.29
C MET A 1 17.80 -1.11 -16.32
N SER A 2 16.65 -1.25 -15.68
CA SER A 2 16.15 -0.31 -14.68
C SER A 2 16.97 -0.42 -13.39
N ARG A 3 16.93 0.63 -12.56
CA ARG A 3 17.59 0.61 -11.24
C ARG A 3 17.06 -0.53 -10.36
N LEU A 4 15.77 -0.85 -10.47
CA LEU A 4 15.15 -1.95 -9.73
C LEU A 4 15.65 -3.31 -10.22
N GLU A 5 15.73 -3.51 -11.54
CA GLU A 5 16.27 -4.74 -12.13
C GLU A 5 17.71 -4.99 -11.67
N ALA A 6 18.56 -3.96 -11.65
CA ALA A 6 19.93 -4.07 -11.16
C ALA A 6 19.99 -4.48 -9.69
N ILE A 7 19.15 -3.88 -8.83
CA ILE A 7 19.08 -4.22 -7.40
C ILE A 7 18.62 -5.66 -7.19
N VAL A 8 17.63 -6.13 -7.96
CA VAL A 8 17.14 -7.51 -7.85
C VAL A 8 18.22 -8.51 -8.26
N GLU A 9 18.97 -8.23 -9.32
CA GLU A 9 20.09 -9.08 -9.73
C GLU A 9 21.22 -9.08 -8.68
N ASP A 10 21.55 -7.93 -8.10
CA ASP A 10 22.52 -7.85 -7.00
C ASP A 10 22.07 -8.71 -5.80
N LEU A 11 20.79 -8.64 -5.43
CA LEU A 11 20.22 -9.44 -4.33
C LEU A 11 20.26 -10.95 -4.63
N ARG A 12 20.00 -11.37 -5.87
CA ARG A 12 20.09 -12.79 -6.29
C ARG A 12 21.49 -13.36 -6.17
N SER A 13 22.51 -12.51 -6.35
CA SER A 13 23.91 -12.90 -6.30
C SER A 13 24.51 -12.93 -4.87
N LEU A 14 23.77 -12.49 -3.86
CA LEU A 14 24.28 -12.41 -2.49
C LEU A 14 24.51 -13.79 -1.86
N PRO A 15 25.59 -13.95 -1.07
CA PRO A 15 25.74 -15.10 -0.19
C PRO A 15 24.58 -15.21 0.82
N PRO A 16 24.16 -16.43 1.22
CA PRO A 16 22.98 -16.62 2.07
C PRO A 16 22.98 -15.80 3.37
N ASN A 17 24.11 -15.74 4.06
CA ASN A 17 24.25 -14.95 5.29
C ASN A 17 24.09 -13.44 5.09
N LYS A 18 24.36 -12.94 3.89
CA LYS A 18 24.17 -11.54 3.52
C LYS A 18 22.76 -11.26 3.03
N LEU A 19 22.12 -12.25 2.40
CA LEU A 19 20.71 -12.18 2.03
C LEU A 19 19.82 -12.08 3.26
N ASP A 20 20.10 -12.85 4.31
CA ASP A 20 19.37 -12.78 5.60
C ASP A 20 19.49 -11.39 6.25
N ALA A 21 20.70 -10.82 6.23
CA ALA A 21 20.93 -9.48 6.76
C ALA A 21 20.18 -8.40 5.95
N ALA A 22 20.14 -8.53 4.62
CA ALA A 22 19.38 -7.63 3.75
C ALA A 22 17.87 -7.76 4.00
N ALA A 23 17.35 -8.99 4.13
CA ALA A 23 15.95 -9.26 4.44
C ALA A 23 15.56 -8.64 5.80
N ALA A 24 16.39 -8.81 6.84
CA ALA A 24 16.16 -8.23 8.15
C ALA A 24 16.21 -6.68 8.14
N PHE A 25 17.07 -6.09 7.31
CA PHE A 25 17.11 -4.64 7.11
C PHE A 25 15.85 -4.14 6.41
N VAL A 26 15.44 -4.76 5.31
CA VAL A 26 14.20 -4.42 4.59
C VAL A 26 12.96 -4.59 5.48
N HIS A 27 12.92 -5.65 6.29
CA HIS A 27 11.82 -5.85 7.24
C HIS A 27 11.72 -4.73 8.27
N ARG A 28 12.85 -4.16 8.71
CA ARG A 28 12.90 -3.00 9.61
C ARG A 28 12.60 -1.68 8.90
N LEU A 29 12.81 -1.60 7.60
CA LEU A 29 12.44 -0.44 6.79
C LEU A 29 10.93 -0.35 6.50
N LYS A 30 10.12 -1.35 6.91
CA LYS A 30 8.66 -1.18 6.93
C LYS A 30 8.32 0.04 7.80
N LEU A 31 7.98 1.13 7.12
CA LEU A 31 7.66 2.44 7.69
C LEU A 31 6.50 2.38 8.69
N MET A 32 5.64 1.37 8.58
CA MET A 32 4.62 1.01 9.54
C MET A 32 4.50 -0.50 9.60
N SER A 33 4.37 -1.05 10.80
CA SER A 33 3.95 -2.45 10.99
C SER A 33 2.53 -2.64 10.44
N GLU A 34 2.14 -3.89 10.18
CA GLU A 34 0.75 -4.18 9.78
C GLU A 34 -0.22 -3.71 10.87
N GLU A 35 0.14 -3.91 12.13
CA GLU A 35 -0.63 -3.47 13.31
C GLU A 35 -0.73 -1.94 13.38
N GLU A 36 0.36 -1.21 13.14
CA GLU A 36 0.35 0.26 13.10
C GLU A 36 -0.50 0.78 11.94
N ARG A 37 -0.45 0.13 10.78
CA ARG A 37 -1.27 0.45 9.61
C ARG A 37 -2.75 0.25 9.92
N GLN A 38 -3.09 -0.89 10.53
CA GLN A 38 -4.47 -1.19 10.92
C GLN A 38 -4.97 -0.25 12.01
N ALA A 39 -4.13 0.17 12.96
CA ALA A 39 -4.50 1.16 13.97
C ALA A 39 -4.79 2.55 13.37
N VAL A 40 -3.99 2.99 12.39
CA VAL A 40 -4.24 4.23 11.65
C VAL A 40 -5.53 4.12 10.84
N LEU A 41 -5.73 3.00 10.13
CA LEU A 41 -6.96 2.74 9.39
C LEU A 41 -8.17 2.69 10.32
N ALA A 42 -8.10 2.01 11.46
CA ALA A 42 -9.20 1.95 12.43
C ALA A 42 -9.55 3.34 13.00
N ARG A 43 -8.55 4.19 13.21
CA ARG A 43 -8.73 5.57 13.69
C ARG A 43 -9.34 6.49 12.63
N THR A 44 -9.12 6.21 11.34
CA THR A 44 -9.67 7.01 10.23
C THR A 44 -10.91 6.40 9.60
N SER A 45 -11.11 5.09 9.74
CA SER A 45 -12.30 4.35 9.31
C SER A 45 -13.42 4.57 10.31
N GLY A 46 -14.59 4.99 9.82
CA GLY A 46 -15.71 5.36 10.69
C GLY A 46 -15.73 6.83 11.11
N GLY A 47 -14.95 7.70 10.44
CA GLY A 47 -15.06 9.14 10.60
C GLY A 47 -16.34 9.76 10.00
N LEU A 48 -17.13 8.95 9.29
CA LEU A 48 -18.44 9.33 8.77
C LEU A 48 -19.52 8.54 9.50
N SER A 49 -20.58 9.20 9.94
CA SER A 49 -21.83 8.54 10.28
C SER A 49 -22.40 7.82 9.06
N THR A 50 -23.40 6.96 9.26
CA THR A 50 -24.09 6.30 8.15
C THR A 50 -24.66 7.31 7.17
N GLU A 51 -25.27 8.40 7.68
CA GLU A 51 -25.81 9.47 6.83
C GLU A 51 -24.71 10.21 6.06
N GLU A 52 -23.59 10.53 6.69
CA GLU A 52 -22.46 11.19 6.03
C GLU A 52 -21.83 10.29 4.96
N ALA A 53 -21.78 8.99 5.19
CA ALA A 53 -21.30 8.01 4.23
C ALA A 53 -22.25 7.88 3.02
N ASP A 54 -23.56 7.85 3.25
CA ASP A 54 -24.57 7.79 2.21
C ASP A 54 -24.57 9.06 1.33
N GLU A 55 -24.44 10.23 1.96
CA GLU A 55 -24.34 11.50 1.23
C GLU A 55 -23.04 11.60 0.43
N PHE A 56 -21.92 11.14 0.98
CA PHE A 56 -20.65 11.08 0.25
C PHE A 56 -20.72 10.14 -0.96
N ASN A 57 -21.35 8.97 -0.82
CA ASN A 57 -21.58 8.05 -1.94
C ASN A 57 -22.46 8.68 -3.02
N ARG A 58 -23.55 9.36 -2.65
CA ARG A 58 -24.40 10.08 -3.61
C ARG A 58 -23.61 11.10 -4.42
N ILE A 59 -22.74 11.89 -3.77
CA ILE A 59 -21.89 12.88 -4.44
C ILE A 59 -20.93 12.23 -5.44
N ILE A 60 -20.36 11.07 -5.11
CA ILE A 60 -19.49 10.33 -6.03
C ILE A 60 -20.29 9.83 -7.24
N GLU A 61 -21.45 9.21 -7.02
CA GLU A 61 -22.28 8.66 -8.09
C GLU A 61 -22.84 9.73 -9.03
N GLU A 62 -23.27 10.87 -8.49
CA GLU A 62 -23.87 11.96 -9.26
C GLU A 62 -22.84 12.93 -9.86
N GLY A 63 -21.68 13.08 -9.20
CA GLY A 63 -20.72 14.17 -9.46
C GLY A 63 -19.39 13.75 -10.06
N CYS A 64 -19.03 12.46 -10.07
CA CYS A 64 -17.75 11.99 -10.60
C CYS A 64 -17.91 11.16 -11.88
N GLU A 65 -16.96 11.30 -12.79
CA GLU A 65 -16.88 10.44 -13.98
C GLU A 65 -16.61 8.98 -13.56
N ARG A 66 -17.35 8.04 -14.14
CA ARG A 66 -17.11 6.61 -13.89
C ARG A 66 -15.97 6.12 -14.76
N ILE A 67 -14.90 5.67 -14.12
CA ILE A 67 -13.80 4.98 -14.81
C ILE A 67 -14.28 3.55 -15.09
N ASP A 68 -14.44 3.21 -16.36
CA ASP A 68 -14.70 1.86 -16.81
C ASP A 68 -13.36 1.16 -17.12
N GLU A 69 -12.98 0.20 -16.29
CA GLU A 69 -11.74 -0.57 -16.43
C GLU A 69 -11.75 -1.53 -17.63
N SER A 70 -12.93 -1.78 -18.23
CA SER A 70 -13.03 -2.65 -19.42
C SER A 70 -12.47 -2.01 -20.70
N GLY A 71 -12.09 -0.73 -20.65
CA GLY A 71 -11.46 0.01 -21.74
C GLY A 71 -9.94 0.22 -21.63
N TRP A 72 -9.27 -0.38 -20.64
CA TRP A 72 -7.81 -0.28 -20.43
C TRP A 72 -7.05 -1.51 -20.91
#